data_AF-A0A957QAI2-F1
#
_entry.id   AF-A0A957QAI2-F1
#
_cell.length_a   1.000
_cell.length_b   1.000
_cell.length_c   1.000
_cell.angle_alpha   90.00
_cell.angle_beta   90.00
_cell.angle_gamma   90.00
#
_symmetry.space_group_name_H-M   'P 1'
#
loop_
_entity.id
_entity.type
_entity.pdbx_description
1 polymer ?
#
loop_
_entity_poly.entity_id
_entity_poly.type
_entity_poly.pdbx_seq_one_letter_code
_entity_poly.pdbx_strand_id
1 'polypeptide(L)'
;QIRWETDEETGKSGWVVDIAGKNKTDAEPRALSNEAYSAIQAWLRVRPVDSEYIFTGFAGRGDRDPSTQPINRVSAWEMVKRYADRAGLANVKPHDFRRFVGTQLAKKDIRLAQKQLGHARLETTASHYVLDGAPVGATEGLF
;
A
#
# COMPACT_ATOMS: atom_id res chain seq x y z
N GLN A 1 10.95 -5.05 -5.43
CA GLN A 1 9.90 -4.13 -4.92
C GLN A 1 8.90 -4.85 -4.02
N ILE A 2 8.49 -6.09 -4.32
CA ILE A 2 7.74 -6.94 -3.37
C ILE A 2 8.59 -8.16 -3.04
N ARG A 3 8.68 -8.54 -1.77
CA ARG A 3 9.44 -9.72 -1.32
C ARG A 3 8.70 -10.46 -0.22
N TRP A 4 8.99 -11.74 -0.07
CA TRP A 4 8.53 -12.56 1.05
C TRP A 4 9.49 -12.37 2.21
N GLU A 5 8.97 -12.03 3.37
CA GLU A 5 9.75 -11.93 4.61
C GLU A 5 9.18 -12.87 5.66
N THR A 6 10.07 -13.34 6.54
CA THR A 6 9.71 -14.05 7.76
C THR A 6 10.23 -13.23 8.92
N ASP A 7 9.34 -12.82 9.80
CA ASP A 7 9.65 -12.14 11.04
C ASP A 7 10.25 -13.16 12.03
N GLU A 8 11.54 -13.01 12.35
CA GLU A 8 12.29 -13.98 13.16
C GLU A 8 11.81 -14.01 14.63
N GLU A 9 11.23 -12.92 15.14
CA GLU A 9 10.74 -12.84 16.53
C GLU A 9 9.38 -13.50 16.70
N THR A 10 8.49 -13.33 15.71
CA THR A 10 7.11 -13.84 15.78
C THR A 10 6.90 -15.15 15.01
N GLY A 11 7.87 -15.55 14.18
CA GLY A 11 7.79 -16.72 13.30
C GLY A 11 6.76 -16.56 12.16
N LYS A 12 6.21 -15.36 11.96
CA LYS A 12 5.18 -15.09 10.96
C LYS A 12 5.81 -14.71 9.63
N SER A 13 5.24 -15.22 8.55
CA SER A 13 5.71 -14.94 7.19
C SER A 13 4.62 -14.30 6.33
N GLY A 14 5.03 -13.61 5.27
CA GLY A 14 4.12 -12.91 4.37
C GLY A 14 4.83 -11.92 3.45
N TRP A 15 4.04 -11.24 2.63
CA TRP A 15 4.55 -10.32 1.62
C TRP A 15 4.80 -8.92 2.19
N VAL A 16 5.87 -8.28 1.75
CA VAL A 16 6.15 -6.86 2.00
C VAL A 16 6.44 -6.13 0.71
N VAL A 17 6.02 -4.86 0.64
CA VAL A 17 6.33 -3.95 -0.46
C VAL A 17 7.16 -2.79 0.05
N ASP A 18 8.21 -2.45 -0.71
CA ASP A 18 9.07 -1.31 -0.43
C ASP A 18 8.39 -0.01 -0.88
N ILE A 19 8.14 0.90 0.05
CA ILE A 19 7.51 2.19 -0.24
C ILE A 19 8.44 3.33 0.16
N ALA A 20 8.82 4.16 -0.81
CA ALA A 20 9.52 5.42 -0.55
C ALA A 20 8.51 6.51 -0.13
N GLY A 21 8.77 7.15 1.02
CA GLY A 21 7.98 8.28 1.49
C GLY A 21 8.19 9.55 0.65
N LYS A 22 7.25 10.49 0.72
CA LYS A 22 7.25 11.73 -0.09
C LYS A 22 8.51 12.61 0.02
N ASN A 23 9.42 12.34 0.97
CA ASN A 23 10.70 13.04 1.16
C ASN A 23 11.78 12.11 1.76
N LYS A 24 11.70 10.79 1.54
CA LYS A 24 12.68 9.84 2.07
C LYS A 24 13.42 9.15 0.92
N THR A 25 14.75 9.18 0.99
CA THR A 25 15.64 8.52 0.03
C THR A 25 15.55 7.00 0.14
N ASP A 26 15.28 6.49 1.35
CA ASP A 26 15.21 5.06 1.61
C ASP A 26 13.76 4.56 1.61
N ALA A 27 13.53 3.48 0.87
CA ALA A 27 12.25 2.78 0.85
C ALA A 27 12.10 1.94 2.12
N GLU A 28 10.93 2.05 2.77
CA GLU A 28 10.63 1.26 3.96
C GLU A 28 9.70 0.09 3.60
N PRO A 29 9.92 -1.11 4.15
CA PRO A 29 9.01 -2.22 3.96
C PRO A 29 7.67 -1.96 4.63
N ARG A 30 6.59 -2.34 3.95
CA ARG A 30 5.22 -2.33 4.46
C ARG A 30 4.55 -3.67 4.19
N ALA A 31 3.86 -4.19 5.19
CA ALA A 31 3.17 -5.47 5.08
C ALA A 31 2.07 -5.39 4.02
N LEU A 32 2.06 -6.38 3.13
CA LEU A 32 1.12 -6.53 2.02
C LEU A 32 0.35 -7.84 2.23
N SER A 33 -0.97 -7.81 2.04
CA SER A 33 -1.76 -9.02 2.15
C SER A 33 -1.53 -9.94 0.95
N ASN A 34 -1.79 -11.24 1.12
CA ASN A 34 -1.76 -12.23 0.03
C ASN A 34 -2.70 -11.85 -1.11
N GLU A 35 -3.90 -11.35 -0.79
CA GLU A 35 -4.85 -10.88 -1.80
C GLU A 35 -4.28 -9.71 -2.62
N ALA A 36 -3.68 -8.72 -1.96
CA ALA A 36 -3.08 -7.59 -2.63
C ALA A 36 -1.86 -8.01 -3.47
N TYR A 37 -1.06 -8.95 -2.98
CA TYR A 37 0.02 -9.58 -3.75
C TYR A 37 -0.52 -10.24 -5.02
N SER A 38 -1.52 -11.12 -4.90
CA SER A 38 -2.11 -11.83 -6.04
C SER A 38 -2.70 -10.86 -7.07
N ALA A 39 -3.37 -9.79 -6.63
CA ALA A 39 -3.90 -8.76 -7.51
C ALA A 39 -2.79 -8.01 -8.27
N ILE A 40 -1.70 -7.66 -7.58
CA ILE A 40 -0.54 -7.01 -8.22
C ILE A 40 0.13 -7.96 -9.22
N GLN A 41 0.32 -9.24 -8.89
CA GLN A 41 0.88 -10.21 -9.83
C GLN A 41 -0.02 -10.43 -11.05
N ALA A 42 -1.34 -10.45 -10.87
CA ALA A 42 -2.28 -10.51 -11.99
C ALA A 42 -2.15 -9.30 -12.91
N TRP A 43 -2.03 -8.10 -12.33
CA TRP A 43 -1.77 -6.88 -13.09
C TRP A 43 -0.43 -6.93 -13.84
N LEU A 44 0.66 -7.31 -13.18
CA LEU A 44 2.00 -7.37 -13.79
C LEU A 44 2.06 -8.31 -15.00
N ARG A 45 1.30 -9.42 -15.00
CA ARG A 45 1.22 -10.35 -16.14
C ARG A 45 0.59 -9.75 -17.39
N VAL A 46 -0.31 -8.79 -17.24
CA VAL A 46 -1.03 -8.16 -18.35
C VAL A 46 -0.60 -6.70 -18.58
N ARG A 47 0.37 -6.22 -17.80
CA ARG A 47 0.87 -4.85 -17.89
C ARG A 47 1.45 -4.65 -19.30
N PRO A 48 0.99 -3.62 -20.03
CA PRO A 48 1.29 -3.48 -21.46
C PRO A 48 2.71 -3.01 -21.77
N VAL A 49 3.47 -2.61 -20.75
CA VAL A 49 4.84 -2.08 -20.88
C VAL A 49 5.75 -2.71 -19.85
N ASP A 50 7.03 -2.83 -20.22
CA ASP A 50 8.07 -3.11 -19.25
C ASP A 50 8.52 -1.79 -18.58
N SER A 51 8.57 -1.80 -17.25
CA SER A 51 8.82 -0.62 -16.43
C SER A 51 9.20 -1.02 -15.00
N GLU A 52 10.03 -0.20 -14.37
CA GLU A 52 10.34 -0.31 -12.95
C GLU A 52 9.13 -0.03 -12.05
N TYR A 53 8.12 0.72 -12.50
CA TYR A 53 6.96 1.08 -11.69
C TYR A 53 5.88 0.00 -11.73
N ILE A 54 5.35 -0.41 -10.57
CA ILE A 54 4.23 -1.38 -10.51
C ILE A 54 3.04 -0.86 -11.32
N PHE A 55 2.60 0.38 -11.07
CA PHE A 55 1.45 0.99 -11.74
C PHE A 55 1.92 2.04 -12.75
N THR A 56 1.79 1.72 -14.03
CA THR A 56 2.15 2.60 -15.14
C THR A 56 0.95 3.40 -15.65
N GLY A 57 1.23 4.58 -16.19
CA GLY A 57 0.23 5.47 -16.78
C GLY A 57 0.04 5.26 -18.28
N PHE A 58 -0.71 6.17 -18.88
CA PHE A 58 -0.84 6.31 -20.33
C PHE A 58 -0.20 7.64 -20.75
N ALA A 59 0.40 7.66 -21.94
CA ALA A 59 1.04 8.84 -22.50
C ALA A 59 0.02 9.74 -23.20
N GLY A 60 0.31 11.04 -23.26
CA GLY A 60 -0.37 11.98 -24.15
C GLY A 60 -1.75 12.47 -23.67
N ARG A 61 -2.19 13.59 -24.25
CA ARG A 61 -3.53 14.16 -24.05
C ARG A 61 -4.41 13.66 -25.20
N GLY A 62 -5.04 12.49 -25.02
CA GLY A 62 -5.91 11.87 -26.03
C GLY A 62 -5.36 10.59 -26.63
N ASP A 63 -4.05 10.35 -26.51
CA ASP A 63 -3.45 9.06 -26.83
C ASP A 63 -3.77 8.05 -25.73
N ARG A 64 -3.97 6.80 -26.13
CA ARG A 64 -4.20 5.67 -25.22
C ARG A 64 -2.98 4.76 -25.14
N ASP A 65 -1.84 5.27 -25.57
CA ASP A 65 -0.61 4.51 -25.60
C ASP A 65 -0.09 4.29 -24.18
N PRO A 66 0.19 3.05 -23.79
CA PRO A 66 0.84 2.74 -22.53
C PRO A 66 2.14 3.52 -22.35
N SER A 67 2.33 4.11 -21.16
CA SER A 67 3.57 4.81 -20.81
C SER A 67 4.40 3.97 -19.85
N THR A 68 5.73 4.02 -19.98
CA THR A 68 6.65 3.44 -18.98
C THR A 68 6.71 4.26 -17.68
N GLN A 69 6.12 5.46 -17.67
CA GLN A 69 6.06 6.36 -16.52
C GLN A 69 5.00 5.92 -15.50
N PRO A 70 5.18 6.25 -14.20
CA PRO A 70 4.20 5.91 -13.18
C PRO A 70 2.85 6.60 -13.43
N ILE A 71 1.77 5.97 -12.98
CA ILE A 71 0.46 6.61 -13.00
C ILE A 71 0.49 7.94 -12.23
N ASN A 72 -0.07 8.99 -12.82
CA ASN A 72 -0.15 10.27 -12.14
C ASN A 72 -1.25 10.24 -11.04
N ARG A 73 -1.18 11.19 -10.10
CA ARG A 73 -2.11 11.27 -8.97
C ARG A 73 -3.58 11.42 -9.41
N VAL A 74 -3.83 12.14 -10.49
CA VAL A 74 -5.19 12.41 -10.99
C VAL A 74 -5.81 11.13 -11.55
N SER A 75 -5.07 10.37 -12.36
CA SER A 75 -5.52 9.09 -12.90
C SER A 75 -5.77 8.05 -11.81
N ALA A 76 -4.91 8.00 -10.79
CA ALA A 76 -5.16 7.15 -9.62
C ALA A 76 -6.45 7.54 -8.88
N TRP A 77 -6.70 8.85 -8.75
CA TRP A 77 -7.92 9.38 -8.13
C TRP A 77 -9.18 9.05 -8.95
N GLU A 78 -9.12 9.22 -10.26
CA GLU A 78 -10.21 8.89 -11.18
C GLU A 78 -10.51 7.39 -11.17
N MET A 79 -9.49 6.53 -11.09
CA MET A 79 -9.67 5.09 -10.89
C MET A 79 -10.46 4.78 -9.62
N VAL A 80 -10.08 5.37 -8.48
CA VAL A 80 -10.80 5.20 -7.21
C VAL A 80 -12.26 5.61 -7.35
N LYS A 81 -12.53 6.80 -7.91
CA LYS A 81 -13.91 7.28 -8.11
C LYS A 81 -14.73 6.32 -8.98
N ARG A 82 -14.16 5.88 -10.10
CA ARG A 82 -14.83 4.99 -11.05
C ARG A 82 -15.25 3.67 -10.41
N TYR A 83 -14.37 3.08 -9.59
CA TYR A 83 -14.70 1.82 -8.92
C TYR A 83 -15.63 2.00 -7.71
N ALA A 84 -15.52 3.12 -6.99
CA ALA A 84 -16.46 3.46 -5.94
C ALA A 84 -17.89 3.60 -6.48
N ASP A 85 -18.05 4.31 -7.61
CA ASP A 85 -19.34 4.47 -8.29
C ASP A 85 -19.93 3.12 -8.73
N ARG A 86 -19.11 2.27 -9.36
CA ARG A 86 -19.51 0.90 -9.73
C ARG A 86 -19.89 0.01 -8.55
N ALA A 87 -19.35 0.28 -7.37
CA ALA A 87 -19.68 -0.41 -6.14
C ALA A 87 -20.89 0.21 -5.40
N GLY A 88 -21.51 1.27 -5.96
CA GLY A 88 -22.60 1.99 -5.30
C GLY A 88 -22.16 2.82 -4.08
N LEU A 89 -20.87 3.14 -3.98
CA LEU A 89 -20.29 3.88 -2.85
C LEU A 89 -20.10 5.36 -3.22
N ALA A 90 -20.76 6.24 -2.47
CA ALA A 90 -20.61 7.68 -2.64
C ALA A 90 -19.38 8.22 -1.88
N ASN A 91 -18.74 9.26 -2.44
CA ASN A 91 -17.74 10.10 -1.77
C ASN A 91 -16.45 9.40 -1.29
N VAL A 92 -16.10 8.24 -1.82
CA VAL A 92 -14.83 7.55 -1.48
C VAL A 92 -13.62 8.34 -2.01
N LYS A 93 -12.67 8.64 -1.12
CA LYS A 93 -11.40 9.33 -1.39
C LYS A 93 -10.21 8.40 -1.10
N PRO A 94 -9.01 8.64 -1.66
CA PRO A 94 -7.85 7.78 -1.42
C PRO A 94 -7.48 7.72 0.07
N HIS A 95 -7.72 8.82 0.79
CA HIS A 95 -7.51 8.87 2.24
C HIS A 95 -8.48 7.98 3.03
N ASP A 96 -9.65 7.64 2.48
CA ASP A 96 -10.61 6.76 3.15
C ASP A 96 -10.09 5.33 3.22
N PHE A 97 -9.37 4.84 2.20
CA PHE A 97 -8.67 3.55 2.27
C PHE A 97 -7.60 3.53 3.36
N ARG A 98 -6.81 4.61 3.45
CA ARG A 98 -5.80 4.74 4.51
C ARG A 98 -6.45 4.74 5.89
N ARG A 99 -7.56 5.46 6.07
CA ARG A 99 -8.33 5.50 7.31
C ARG A 99 -8.92 4.13 7.64
N PHE A 100 -9.46 3.41 6.65
CA PHE A 100 -10.01 2.07 6.82
C PHE A 100 -8.94 1.11 7.32
N VAL A 101 -7.81 0.99 6.62
CA VAL A 101 -6.69 0.12 7.03
C VAL A 101 -6.19 0.50 8.42
N GLY A 102 -6.00 1.80 8.68
CA GLY A 102 -5.60 2.29 9.99
C GLY A 102 -6.57 1.90 11.10
N THR A 103 -7.87 2.03 10.86
CA THR A 103 -8.92 1.69 11.83
C THR A 103 -8.97 0.19 12.09
N GLN A 104 -8.91 -0.64 11.04
CA GLN A 104 -8.93 -2.10 11.20
C GLN A 104 -7.69 -2.61 11.94
N LEU A 105 -6.51 -2.06 11.64
CA LEU A 105 -5.30 -2.39 12.37
C LEU A 105 -5.38 -1.91 13.82
N ALA A 106 -5.89 -0.70 14.08
CA ALA A 106 -5.98 -0.16 15.43
C ALA A 106 -6.93 -0.96 16.33
N LYS A 107 -7.97 -1.59 15.76
CA LYS A 107 -8.84 -2.53 16.48
C LYS A 107 -8.09 -3.79 16.93
N LYS A 108 -7.09 -4.23 16.17
CA LYS A 108 -6.24 -5.37 16.54
C LYS A 108 -5.15 -4.93 17.53
N ASP A 109 -4.39 -3.90 17.16
CA ASP A 109 -3.37 -3.26 17.97
C ASP A 109 -3.00 -1.88 17.38
N ILE A 110 -3.09 -0.84 18.21
CA ILE A 110 -2.77 0.54 17.84
C ILE A 110 -1.33 0.73 17.36
N ARG A 111 -0.38 -0.07 17.88
CA ARG A 111 1.03 -0.03 17.46
C ARG A 111 1.19 -0.55 16.02
N LEU A 112 0.42 -1.57 15.63
CA LEU A 112 0.41 -2.07 14.24
C LEU A 112 -0.10 -1.00 13.27
N ALA A 113 -1.16 -0.28 13.66
CA ALA A 113 -1.70 0.80 12.84
C ALA A 113 -0.68 1.92 12.63
N GLN A 114 0.04 2.33 13.67
CA GLN A 114 1.06 3.38 13.58
C GLN A 114 2.20 3.01 12.63
N LYS A 115 2.72 1.78 12.78
CA LYS A 115 3.80 1.24 11.96
C LYS A 115 3.41 1.12 10.49
N GLN A 116 2.24 0.54 10.20
CA GLN A 116 1.79 0.35 8.81
C GLN A 116 1.52 1.69 8.12
N LEU A 117 0.98 2.66 8.86
CA LEU A 117 0.71 3.99 8.32
C LEU A 117 1.97 4.87 8.26
N GLY A 118 3.03 4.58 9.00
CA GLY A 118 4.27 5.36 9.04
C GLY A 118 4.10 6.73 9.72
N HIS A 119 3.26 6.82 10.76
CA HIS A 119 3.11 8.07 11.53
C HIS A 119 4.31 8.26 12.49
N ALA A 120 5.11 9.30 12.25
CA ALA A 120 6.36 9.57 12.96
C ALA A 120 6.22 10.16 14.38
N ARG A 121 5.01 10.40 14.90
CA ARG A 121 4.83 10.95 16.26
C ARG A 121 3.66 10.30 17.01
N LEU A 122 4.03 9.60 18.09
CA LEU A 122 3.23 9.33 19.27
C LEU A 122 3.41 10.54 20.20
N GLU A 123 2.44 11.42 20.35
CA GLU A 123 2.43 12.23 21.57
C GLU A 123 1.79 11.40 22.68
N THR A 124 2.70 10.91 23.52
CA THR A 124 2.58 10.31 24.86
C THR A 124 2.29 8.80 24.97
N THR A 125 3.33 8.12 25.49
CA THR A 125 3.33 6.84 26.19
C THR A 125 3.57 5.57 25.36
N ALA A 126 4.80 5.40 24.90
CA ALA A 126 5.53 4.13 25.05
C ALA A 126 7.01 4.34 24.66
N SER A 127 7.80 4.83 25.62
CA SER A 127 9.25 4.64 25.58
C SER A 127 9.58 3.15 25.49
N HIS A 128 10.67 2.85 24.79
CA HIS A 128 11.55 1.70 24.99
C HIS A 128 11.48 0.45 24.08
N TYR A 129 11.03 0.54 22.82
CA TYR A 129 11.47 -0.45 21.81
C TYR A 129 11.66 0.21 20.44
N VAL A 130 12.89 0.21 19.94
CA VAL A 130 13.19 0.47 18.52
C VAL A 130 12.61 -0.72 17.76
N LEU A 131 11.51 -0.52 17.04
CA LEU A 131 10.88 -1.58 16.25
C LEU A 131 10.63 -1.07 14.83
N ASP A 132 11.44 -1.54 13.90
CA ASP A 132 11.37 -1.27 12.46
C ASP A 132 10.09 -1.89 11.86
N GLY A 133 9.22 -1.05 11.28
CA GLY A 133 8.10 -1.51 10.45
C GLY A 133 6.95 -2.25 11.14
N ALA A 134 5.86 -2.48 10.39
CA ALA A 134 4.75 -3.33 10.83
C ALA A 134 5.13 -4.80 10.63
N PRO A 135 4.81 -5.70 11.58
CA PRO A 135 5.14 -7.11 11.45
C PRO A 135 4.49 -7.71 10.22
N VAL A 136 5.15 -8.72 9.67
CA VAL A 136 4.70 -9.39 8.45
C VAL A 136 3.32 -10.02 8.65
N GLY A 137 2.46 -9.91 7.64
CA GLY A 137 1.08 -10.42 7.70
C GLY A 137 0.11 -9.55 8.51
N ALA A 138 0.51 -8.38 9.00
CA ALA A 138 -0.39 -7.48 9.75
C ALA A 138 -1.66 -7.09 8.97
N THR A 139 -1.58 -7.07 7.64
CA THR A 139 -2.69 -6.70 6.74
C THR A 139 -3.53 -7.89 6.26
N GLU A 140 -3.28 -9.11 6.74
CA GLU A 140 -4.11 -10.29 6.44
C GLU A 140 -5.49 -10.20 7.12
N GLY A 141 -6.54 -10.58 6.38
CA GLY A 141 -7.92 -10.63 6.86
C GLY A 141 -8.39 -9.31 7.45
N LEU A 142 -8.22 -8.19 6.72
CA LEU A 142 -8.78 -6.89 7.11
C LEU A 142 -10.26 -6.74 6.74
N PHE A 143 -10.77 -7.59 5.84
CA PHE A 143 -12.15 -7.70 5.43
C PHE A 143 -12.46 -9.14 5.01
#